data_AF-A0AAN8VHG9-F1
#
_entry.id   AF-A0AAN8VHG9-F1
#
_cell.length_a   1.000
_cell.length_b   1.000
_cell.length_c   1.000
_cell.angle_alpha   90.00
_cell.angle_beta   90.00
_cell.angle_gamma   90.00
#
_symmetry.space_group_name_H-M   'P 1'
#
loop_
_entity.id
_entity.type
_entity.pdbx_description
1 polymer ?
#
loop_
_entity_poly.entity_id
_entity_poly.type
_entity_poly.pdbx_seq_one_letter_code
_entity_poly.pdbx_strand_id
1 'polypeptide(L)'
;MERLGKQLVEVFPPFQLGSRGAHTLQGACGHQPSPYQIAFQAIFADKRVLAIDSMSQYVSAEIQDSQNLILISVREKLQNIPPLPCTGCIHRVPYKLRRTNEEAYVPRIVSIGPFHHGKQNLQTMEAHKLRYLEKFLKLVEAKVSLEDCIRAIKSRIERIRDSYAESIDMSNENFVQMILVDSAFIIELFLLSRYDSVDEIDPICRKPWLIDDVSRDLRLVENQLPFFILEELFNLAFGSNENIADSFLKLSYKFFEGSENINAFLELTLNSEVKHFVDMLRYSYIASATRRSSKQPENFEFPPSALELWGAGVSFRKGTGNCLFNIKFRNRVLEMASLMLEDGTETLFRNLIAFEQYYYQNSSYITDYVHLLACLIKSSGDVKLLARKGIIENQLGSPMEVVSLIQNLRKETVVWGGKFYFASLCNELIEYCWNM
;
A
#
# COMPACT_ATOMS: atom_id res chain seq x y z
N MET A 1 -18.77 35.96 -24.56
CA MET A 1 -18.92 37.37 -24.12
C MET A 1 -18.38 38.38 -25.15
N GLU A 2 -17.13 38.29 -25.62
CA GLU A 2 -16.60 39.22 -26.66
C GLU A 2 -17.25 39.11 -28.05
N ARG A 3 -17.79 37.94 -28.44
CA ARG A 3 -18.58 37.78 -29.68
C ARG A 3 -19.99 38.37 -29.61
N LEU A 4 -20.56 38.53 -28.41
CA LEU A 4 -21.89 39.14 -28.19
C LEU A 4 -21.83 40.67 -28.04
N GLY A 5 -20.68 41.21 -27.60
CA GLY A 5 -20.46 42.67 -27.59
C GLY A 5 -20.41 43.31 -28.98
N LYS A 6 -20.02 42.55 -30.02
CA LYS A 6 -19.96 43.04 -31.42
C LYS A 6 -21.31 43.04 -32.14
N GLN A 7 -22.26 42.17 -31.77
CA GLN A 7 -23.60 42.13 -32.39
C GLN A 7 -24.59 43.13 -31.79
N LEU A 8 -24.34 43.65 -30.58
CA LEU A 8 -25.18 44.70 -29.97
C LEU A 8 -24.90 46.12 -30.50
N VAL A 9 -23.74 46.34 -31.13
CA VAL A 9 -23.37 47.65 -31.73
C VAL A 9 -23.98 47.83 -33.12
N GLU A 10 -24.35 46.74 -33.83
CA GLU A 10 -24.95 46.82 -35.17
C GLU A 10 -26.47 47.02 -35.19
N VAL A 11 -27.17 46.89 -34.05
CA VAL A 11 -28.64 47.06 -33.95
C VAL A 11 -29.05 48.50 -33.56
N PHE A 12 -28.10 49.37 -33.19
CA PHE A 12 -28.36 50.76 -32.79
C PHE A 12 -27.32 51.74 -33.38
N PRO A 13 -27.64 52.53 -34.43
CA PRO A 13 -26.79 53.65 -34.82
C PRO A 13 -26.93 54.82 -33.81
N PRO A 14 -25.87 55.60 -33.56
CA PRO A 14 -25.92 56.72 -32.62
C PRO A 14 -26.71 57.89 -33.19
N PHE A 15 -27.77 58.32 -32.50
CA PHE A 15 -28.46 59.57 -32.83
C PHE A 15 -27.72 60.76 -32.21
N GLN A 16 -27.00 61.52 -33.02
CA GLN A 16 -26.56 62.88 -32.72
C GLN A 16 -27.55 63.90 -33.30
N LEU A 17 -28.00 64.83 -32.46
CA LEU A 17 -28.47 66.20 -32.77
C LEU A 17 -28.48 66.88 -31.39
N GLY A 18 -27.82 67.99 -31.10
CA GLY A 18 -27.57 69.17 -31.91
C GLY A 18 -27.95 70.36 -31.04
N SER A 19 -26.93 71.05 -30.52
CA SER A 19 -26.93 72.27 -29.70
C SER A 19 -28.12 73.23 -29.86
N ARG A 20 -28.75 73.63 -28.73
CA ARG A 20 -29.11 75.03 -28.38
C ARG A 20 -29.71 75.14 -26.97
N GLY A 21 -29.12 76.02 -26.14
CA GLY A 21 -29.83 76.97 -25.29
C GLY A 21 -30.49 76.50 -23.98
N ALA A 22 -29.74 76.63 -22.89
CA ALA A 22 -30.06 77.38 -21.67
C ALA A 22 -31.50 77.40 -21.04
N HIS A 23 -31.45 77.35 -19.71
CA HIS A 23 -32.42 77.84 -18.72
C HIS A 23 -33.57 76.92 -18.25
N THR A 24 -33.50 76.66 -16.95
CA THR A 24 -34.59 76.62 -15.96
C THR A 24 -35.90 77.23 -16.46
N LEU A 25 -37.00 76.49 -16.31
CA LEU A 25 -38.29 77.05 -15.89
C LEU A 25 -39.23 75.94 -15.41
N GLN A 26 -39.72 76.12 -14.18
CA GLN A 26 -40.96 75.56 -13.66
C GLN A 26 -42.10 75.89 -14.64
N GLY A 27 -43.06 74.96 -14.81
CA GLY A 27 -44.30 75.28 -15.50
C GLY A 27 -45.03 74.05 -15.99
N ALA A 28 -46.15 73.76 -15.35
CA ALA A 28 -47.08 72.71 -15.71
C ALA A 28 -47.61 72.86 -17.15
N CYS A 29 -47.72 71.74 -17.86
CA CYS A 29 -48.90 71.42 -18.68
C CYS A 29 -48.80 69.98 -19.16
N GLY A 30 -49.78 69.17 -18.75
CA GLY A 30 -49.91 67.78 -19.17
C GLY A 30 -49.95 67.68 -20.69
N HIS A 31 -48.90 67.10 -21.26
CA HIS A 31 -49.01 66.42 -22.53
C HIS A 31 -49.02 64.94 -22.20
N GLN A 32 -50.20 64.32 -22.29
CA GLN A 32 -50.27 62.87 -22.37
C GLN A 32 -49.30 62.45 -23.49
N PRO A 33 -48.40 61.48 -23.24
CA PRO A 33 -47.51 60.99 -24.28
C PRO A 33 -48.37 60.63 -25.48
N SER A 34 -47.97 61.10 -26.67
CA SER A 34 -48.79 60.87 -27.86
C SER A 34 -49.01 59.36 -28.03
N PRO A 35 -50.12 58.92 -28.63
CA PRO A 35 -50.37 57.49 -28.82
C PRO A 35 -49.17 56.76 -29.45
N TYR A 36 -48.40 57.46 -30.28
CA TYR A 36 -47.15 56.99 -30.86
C TYR A 36 -46.01 56.82 -29.84
N GLN A 37 -45.85 57.70 -28.86
CA GLN A 37 -44.83 57.56 -27.80
C GLN A 37 -45.17 56.44 -26.81
N ILE A 38 -46.45 56.30 -26.43
CA ILE A 38 -46.91 55.17 -25.60
C ILE A 38 -46.74 53.87 -26.38
N ALA A 39 -47.14 53.83 -27.65
CA ALA A 39 -46.94 52.66 -28.51
C ALA A 39 -45.45 52.34 -28.69
N PHE A 40 -44.58 53.34 -28.86
CA PHE A 40 -43.15 53.10 -29.05
C PHE A 40 -42.48 52.59 -27.76
N GLN A 41 -42.85 53.12 -26.59
CA GLN A 41 -42.38 52.61 -25.29
C GLN A 41 -42.94 51.21 -24.99
N ALA A 42 -44.22 50.95 -25.31
CA ALA A 42 -44.83 49.63 -25.19
C ALA A 42 -44.16 48.61 -26.12
N ILE A 43 -43.91 48.97 -27.39
CA ILE A 43 -43.18 48.13 -28.35
C ILE A 43 -41.74 47.89 -27.90
N PHE A 44 -41.06 48.88 -27.33
CA PHE A 44 -39.70 48.70 -26.78
C PHE A 44 -39.67 47.82 -25.52
N ALA A 45 -40.69 47.95 -24.66
CA ALA A 45 -40.85 47.11 -23.48
C ALA A 45 -41.16 45.66 -23.89
N ASP A 46 -42.11 45.44 -24.81
CA ASP A 46 -42.42 44.11 -25.37
C ASP A 46 -41.21 43.49 -26.06
N LYS A 47 -40.46 44.27 -26.86
CA LYS A 47 -39.24 43.75 -27.50
C LYS A 47 -38.15 43.38 -26.49
N ARG A 48 -38.04 44.09 -25.36
CA ARG A 48 -37.13 43.71 -24.27
C ARG A 48 -37.59 42.47 -23.53
N VAL A 49 -38.89 42.33 -23.25
CA VAL A 49 -39.48 41.15 -22.61
C VAL A 49 -39.28 39.92 -23.51
N LEU A 50 -39.60 40.03 -24.79
CA LEU A 50 -39.38 38.97 -25.78
C LEU A 50 -37.89 38.58 -25.91
N ALA A 51 -36.97 39.54 -25.82
CA ALA A 51 -35.54 39.26 -25.84
C ALA A 51 -35.06 38.53 -24.57
N ILE A 52 -35.59 38.89 -23.40
CA ILE A 52 -35.28 38.21 -22.13
C ILE A 52 -35.85 36.79 -22.12
N ASP A 53 -37.07 36.59 -22.59
CA ASP A 53 -37.69 35.26 -22.70
C ASP A 53 -36.93 34.38 -23.70
N SER A 54 -36.52 34.93 -24.84
CA SER A 54 -35.69 34.21 -25.82
C SER A 54 -34.31 33.85 -25.28
N MET A 55 -33.65 34.76 -24.54
CA MET A 55 -32.39 34.46 -23.86
C MET A 55 -32.57 33.43 -22.74
N SER A 56 -33.67 33.49 -21.98
CA SER A 56 -33.99 32.52 -20.92
C SER A 56 -34.23 31.13 -21.50
N GLN A 57 -34.96 31.03 -22.61
CA GLN A 57 -35.17 29.77 -23.33
C GLN A 57 -33.87 29.23 -23.93
N TYR A 58 -33.03 30.08 -24.50
CA TYR A 58 -31.72 29.69 -25.04
C TYR A 58 -30.77 29.20 -23.93
N VAL A 59 -30.69 29.91 -22.80
CA VAL A 59 -29.92 29.49 -21.63
C VAL A 59 -30.48 28.19 -21.04
N SER A 60 -31.81 28.04 -20.98
CA SER A 60 -32.44 26.80 -20.52
C SER A 60 -32.15 25.64 -21.47
N ALA A 61 -32.14 25.86 -22.78
CA ALA A 61 -31.78 24.87 -23.79
C ALA A 61 -30.30 24.49 -23.73
N GLU A 62 -29.37 25.46 -23.57
CA GLU A 62 -27.94 25.18 -23.36
C GLU A 62 -27.68 24.43 -22.04
N ILE A 63 -28.42 24.74 -20.98
CA ILE A 63 -28.36 24.00 -19.71
C ILE A 63 -28.90 22.57 -19.92
N GLN A 64 -30.00 22.40 -20.64
CA GLN A 64 -30.57 21.08 -20.95
C GLN A 64 -29.62 20.25 -21.82
N ASP A 65 -28.99 20.86 -22.83
CA ASP A 65 -28.02 20.21 -23.72
C ASP A 65 -26.73 19.84 -22.98
N SER A 66 -26.23 20.71 -22.10
CA SER A 66 -25.07 20.39 -21.26
C SER A 66 -25.38 19.29 -20.23
N GLN A 67 -26.58 19.28 -19.63
CA GLN A 67 -27.04 18.19 -18.76
C GLN A 67 -27.16 16.86 -19.54
N ASN A 68 -27.66 16.91 -20.77
CA ASN A 68 -27.75 15.74 -21.65
C ASN A 68 -26.37 15.19 -22.04
N LEU A 69 -25.39 16.06 -22.31
CA LEU A 69 -24.00 15.66 -22.57
C LEU A 69 -23.33 15.02 -21.35
N ILE A 70 -23.56 15.56 -20.15
CA ILE A 70 -23.08 14.97 -18.90
C ILE A 70 -23.74 13.60 -18.69
N LEU A 71 -25.04 13.47 -18.91
CA LEU A 71 -25.77 12.21 -18.80
C LEU A 71 -25.24 11.14 -19.76
N ILE A 72 -24.98 11.50 -21.02
CA ILE A 72 -24.41 10.59 -22.04
C ILE A 72 -23.01 10.16 -21.60
N SER A 73 -22.14 11.11 -21.24
CA SER A 73 -20.77 10.80 -20.78
C SER A 73 -20.75 9.92 -19.52
N VAL A 74 -21.66 10.17 -18.56
CA VAL A 74 -21.79 9.32 -17.37
C VAL A 74 -22.30 7.93 -17.75
N ARG A 75 -23.29 7.81 -18.65
CA ARG A 75 -23.77 6.50 -19.12
C ARG A 75 -22.69 5.71 -19.85
N GLU A 76 -21.88 6.36 -20.70
CA GLU A 76 -20.72 5.72 -21.34
C GLU A 76 -19.68 5.26 -20.32
N LYS A 77 -19.39 6.07 -19.30
CA LYS A 77 -18.51 5.66 -18.19
C LYS A 77 -19.09 4.51 -17.37
N LEU A 78 -20.41 4.47 -17.18
CA LEU A 78 -21.12 3.40 -16.47
C LEU A 78 -21.19 2.09 -17.29
N GLN A 79 -21.19 2.17 -18.62
CA GLN A 79 -21.10 1.01 -19.50
C GLN A 79 -19.67 0.48 -19.60
N ASN A 80 -18.68 1.37 -19.45
CA ASN A 80 -17.26 1.05 -19.45
C ASN A 80 -16.65 1.09 -18.05
N ILE A 81 -17.43 0.75 -17.01
CA ILE A 81 -16.88 0.63 -15.66
C ILE A 81 -15.80 -0.45 -15.74
N PRO A 82 -14.53 -0.13 -15.39
CA PRO A 82 -13.50 -1.14 -15.33
C PRO A 82 -14.00 -2.28 -14.44
N PRO A 83 -13.70 -3.55 -14.77
CA PRO A 83 -13.98 -4.64 -13.85
C PRO A 83 -13.42 -4.30 -12.47
N LEU A 84 -14.10 -4.81 -11.42
CA LEU A 84 -13.64 -4.64 -10.04
C LEU A 84 -12.12 -4.89 -9.98
N PRO A 85 -11.34 -4.02 -9.31
CA PRO A 85 -9.90 -4.19 -9.20
C PRO A 85 -9.59 -5.63 -8.80
N CYS A 86 -8.66 -6.24 -9.54
CA CYS A 86 -8.31 -7.63 -9.32
C CYS A 86 -7.96 -7.82 -7.84
N THR A 87 -8.45 -8.90 -7.21
CA THR A 87 -8.13 -9.24 -5.81
C THR A 87 -6.70 -9.77 -5.66
N GLY A 88 -5.79 -9.30 -6.52
CA GLY A 88 -4.39 -9.70 -6.55
C GLY A 88 -3.72 -9.37 -5.23
N CYS A 89 -2.88 -10.28 -4.76
CA CYS A 89 -2.13 -10.10 -3.52
C CYS A 89 -0.94 -9.15 -3.67
N ILE A 90 -0.43 -8.96 -4.89
CA ILE A 90 0.70 -8.07 -5.19
C ILE A 90 0.15 -6.74 -5.69
N HIS A 91 0.43 -5.64 -4.98
CA HIS A 91 -0.16 -4.34 -5.24
C HIS A 91 0.82 -3.21 -4.98
N ARG A 92 0.64 -2.05 -5.64
CA ARG A 92 1.31 -0.84 -5.20
C ARG A 92 0.72 -0.34 -3.89
N VAL A 93 1.60 0.17 -3.05
CA VAL A 93 1.31 0.73 -1.75
C VAL A 93 0.53 2.04 -1.93
N PRO A 94 -0.64 2.18 -1.30
CA PRO A 94 -1.44 3.40 -1.39
C PRO A 94 -0.64 4.65 -1.00
N TYR A 95 -0.87 5.76 -1.70
CA TYR A 95 -0.19 7.04 -1.48
C TYR A 95 -0.18 7.49 -0.01
N LYS A 96 -1.27 7.19 0.70
CA LYS A 96 -1.42 7.49 2.13
C LYS A 96 -0.32 6.83 2.99
N LEU A 97 0.01 5.56 2.77
CA LEU A 97 1.10 4.89 3.47
C LEU A 97 2.47 5.32 2.92
N ARG A 98 2.59 5.38 1.58
CA ARG A 98 3.83 5.74 0.87
C ARG A 98 4.41 7.08 1.30
N ARG A 99 3.59 8.13 1.46
CA ARG A 99 4.08 9.49 1.75
C ARG A 99 4.90 9.63 3.03
N THR A 100 4.76 8.68 3.96
CA THR A 100 5.44 8.73 5.25
C THR A 100 6.91 8.29 5.17
N ASN A 101 7.22 7.41 4.22
CA ASN A 101 8.58 7.02 3.85
C ASN A 101 8.52 6.29 2.49
N GLU A 102 8.83 6.99 1.41
CA GLU A 102 8.73 6.42 0.06
C GLU A 102 9.81 5.35 -0.21
N GLU A 103 11.02 5.57 0.29
CA GLU A 103 12.17 4.69 0.06
C GLU A 103 11.95 3.28 0.62
N ALA A 104 11.11 3.14 1.66
CA ALA A 104 10.73 1.86 2.25
C ALA A 104 9.98 0.91 1.29
N TYR A 105 9.54 1.39 0.13
CA TYR A 105 8.78 0.61 -0.85
C TYR A 105 9.49 0.50 -2.21
N VAL A 106 10.68 1.09 -2.34
CA VAL A 106 11.44 1.11 -3.59
C VAL A 106 12.65 0.16 -3.47
N PRO A 107 12.86 -0.76 -4.43
CA PRO A 107 14.03 -1.61 -4.45
C PRO A 107 15.30 -0.79 -4.67
N ARG A 108 16.37 -1.15 -3.97
CA ARG A 108 17.68 -0.50 -4.05
C ARG A 108 18.53 -1.07 -5.18
N ILE A 109 18.50 -2.39 -5.36
CA ILE A 109 19.47 -3.10 -6.20
C ILE A 109 18.85 -4.14 -7.13
N VAL A 110 17.76 -4.80 -6.76
CA VAL A 110 17.14 -5.86 -7.58
C VAL A 110 15.64 -5.64 -7.79
N SER A 111 15.24 -5.58 -9.06
CA SER A 111 13.83 -5.65 -9.45
C SER A 111 13.40 -7.10 -9.61
N ILE A 112 12.24 -7.43 -9.04
CA ILE A 112 11.52 -8.70 -9.19
C ILE A 112 10.09 -8.40 -9.58
N GLY A 113 9.64 -9.03 -10.67
CA GLY A 113 8.31 -8.81 -11.21
C GLY A 113 8.16 -7.45 -11.91
N PRO A 114 6.92 -7.12 -12.34
CA PRO A 114 6.68 -6.08 -13.33
C PRO A 114 6.74 -4.64 -12.82
N PHE A 115 6.45 -4.37 -11.55
CA PHE A 115 6.25 -2.98 -11.09
C PHE A 115 7.52 -2.12 -11.06
N HIS A 116 8.69 -2.76 -11.00
CA HIS A 116 9.99 -2.09 -11.02
C HIS A 116 10.87 -2.51 -12.20
N HIS A 117 10.34 -3.35 -13.09
CA HIS A 117 11.05 -3.88 -14.23
C HIS A 117 11.52 -2.76 -15.17
N GLY A 118 12.75 -2.89 -15.68
CA GLY A 118 13.33 -1.95 -16.64
C GLY A 118 13.81 -0.60 -16.06
N LYS A 119 13.68 -0.36 -14.75
CA LYS A 119 14.18 0.87 -14.11
C LYS A 119 15.70 0.99 -14.26
N GLN A 120 16.15 2.15 -14.72
CA GLN A 120 17.56 2.39 -15.06
C GLN A 120 18.53 2.14 -13.90
N ASN A 121 18.14 2.49 -12.67
CA ASN A 121 18.96 2.30 -11.48
C ASN A 121 19.10 0.84 -11.03
N LEU A 122 18.34 -0.09 -11.61
CA LEU A 122 18.34 -1.53 -11.25
C LEU A 122 18.94 -2.41 -12.35
N GLN A 123 19.32 -1.82 -13.51
CA GLN A 123 19.79 -2.57 -14.68
C GLN A 123 21.06 -3.39 -14.42
N THR A 124 21.92 -2.95 -13.50
CA THR A 124 23.15 -3.67 -13.15
C THR A 124 22.87 -5.10 -12.67
N MET A 125 21.75 -5.32 -11.96
CA MET A 125 21.40 -6.63 -11.45
C MET A 125 20.77 -7.56 -12.50
N GLU A 126 20.22 -7.03 -13.59
CA GLU A 126 19.64 -7.84 -14.68
C GLU A 126 20.69 -8.80 -15.29
N ALA A 127 21.93 -8.34 -15.45
CA ALA A 127 23.03 -9.18 -15.91
C ALA A 127 23.39 -10.29 -14.91
N HIS A 128 23.27 -10.03 -13.61
CA HIS A 128 23.45 -11.05 -12.58
C HIS A 128 22.31 -12.07 -12.57
N LYS A 129 21.05 -11.63 -12.73
CA LYS A 129 19.91 -12.55 -12.85
C LYS A 129 20.06 -13.53 -14.02
N LEU A 130 20.55 -13.05 -15.17
CA LEU A 130 20.86 -13.93 -16.32
C LEU A 130 21.96 -14.96 -16.02
N ARG A 131 23.00 -14.59 -15.26
CA ARG A 131 24.02 -15.56 -14.80
C ARG A 131 23.42 -16.62 -13.88
N TYR A 132 22.48 -16.24 -13.01
CA TYR A 132 21.80 -17.18 -12.13
C TYR A 132 20.88 -18.11 -12.93
N LEU A 133 20.20 -17.60 -13.96
CA LEU A 133 19.46 -18.44 -14.90
C LEU A 133 20.38 -19.45 -15.61
N GLU A 134 21.55 -19.02 -16.09
CA GLU A 134 22.53 -19.92 -16.71
C GLU A 134 22.98 -21.02 -15.75
N LYS A 135 23.27 -20.67 -14.49
CA LYS A 135 23.62 -21.65 -13.44
C LYS A 135 22.49 -22.61 -13.16
N PHE A 136 21.28 -22.10 -12.93
CA PHE A 136 20.07 -22.89 -12.73
C PHE A 136 19.88 -23.91 -13.87
N LEU A 137 19.96 -23.46 -15.13
CA LEU A 137 19.81 -24.34 -16.29
C LEU A 137 20.90 -25.41 -16.37
N LYS A 138 22.17 -25.06 -16.12
CA LYS A 138 23.28 -26.04 -16.08
C LYS A 138 23.08 -27.10 -14.99
N LEU A 139 22.53 -26.73 -13.84
CA LEU A 139 22.26 -27.65 -12.74
C LEU A 139 21.13 -28.64 -13.08
N VAL A 140 20.17 -28.24 -13.91
CA VAL A 140 18.94 -29.03 -14.18
C VAL A 140 18.90 -29.63 -15.59
N GLU A 141 19.88 -29.34 -16.45
CA GLU A 141 19.89 -29.69 -17.89
C GLU A 141 19.62 -31.18 -18.17
N ALA A 142 20.05 -32.07 -17.26
CA ALA A 142 19.81 -33.51 -17.38
C ALA A 142 18.34 -33.93 -17.16
N LYS A 143 17.49 -33.06 -16.59
CA LYS A 143 16.11 -33.35 -16.19
C LYS A 143 15.08 -32.39 -16.78
N VAL A 144 15.42 -31.11 -16.94
CA VAL A 144 14.50 -30.04 -17.32
C VAL A 144 15.15 -29.15 -18.37
N SER A 145 14.46 -28.93 -19.49
CA SER A 145 14.88 -27.99 -20.52
C SER A 145 14.38 -26.58 -20.27
N LEU A 146 15.01 -25.58 -20.92
CA LEU A 146 14.53 -24.20 -20.94
C LEU A 146 13.08 -24.11 -21.46
N GLU A 147 12.76 -24.91 -22.48
CA GLU A 147 11.42 -24.99 -23.06
C GLU A 147 10.38 -25.50 -22.07
N ASP A 148 10.75 -26.43 -21.18
CA ASP A 148 9.85 -26.93 -20.14
C ASP A 148 9.51 -25.84 -19.12
N CYS A 149 10.51 -25.06 -18.68
CA CYS A 149 10.29 -23.91 -17.80
C CYS A 149 9.39 -22.85 -18.46
N ILE A 150 9.65 -22.52 -19.73
CA ILE A 150 8.83 -21.57 -20.50
C ILE A 150 7.39 -22.09 -20.64
N ARG A 151 7.20 -23.38 -20.90
CA ARG A 151 5.87 -24.00 -21.03
C ARG A 151 5.11 -23.96 -19.70
N ALA A 152 5.77 -24.25 -18.59
CA ALA A 152 5.19 -24.17 -17.25
C ALA A 152 4.65 -22.75 -16.98
N ILE A 153 5.47 -21.71 -17.20
CA ILE A 153 5.06 -20.32 -17.00
C ILE A 153 3.91 -19.92 -17.96
N LYS A 154 4.04 -20.22 -19.26
CA LYS A 154 2.99 -19.90 -20.25
C LYS A 154 1.64 -20.53 -19.88
N SER A 155 1.64 -21.75 -19.34
CA SER A 155 0.42 -22.44 -18.92
C SER A 155 -0.28 -21.83 -17.68
N ARG A 156 0.37 -20.87 -17.01
CA ARG A 156 -0.12 -20.19 -15.81
C ARG A 156 -0.20 -18.67 -15.96
N ILE A 157 0.03 -18.13 -17.16
CA ILE A 157 0.28 -16.71 -17.36
C ILE A 157 -0.86 -15.83 -16.84
N GLU A 158 -2.12 -16.23 -17.05
CA GLU A 158 -3.31 -15.51 -16.56
C GLU A 158 -3.37 -15.53 -15.03
N ARG A 159 -3.16 -16.68 -14.37
CA ARG A 159 -3.11 -16.77 -12.90
C ARG A 159 -1.98 -15.91 -12.30
N ILE A 160 -0.85 -15.81 -12.99
CA ILE A 160 0.26 -14.94 -12.58
C ILE A 160 -0.17 -13.47 -12.70
N ARG A 161 -0.83 -13.08 -13.79
CA ARG A 161 -1.37 -11.71 -13.96
C ARG A 161 -2.44 -11.39 -12.92
N ASP A 162 -3.35 -12.32 -12.63
CA ASP A 162 -4.40 -12.19 -11.63
C ASP A 162 -3.86 -12.05 -10.19
N SER A 163 -2.58 -12.39 -9.98
CA SER A 163 -1.94 -12.16 -8.69
C SER A 163 -1.59 -10.69 -8.46
N TYR A 164 -1.59 -9.85 -9.50
CA TYR A 164 -1.35 -8.41 -9.42
C TYR A 164 -2.68 -7.65 -9.38
N ALA A 165 -2.79 -6.70 -8.45
CA ALA A 165 -3.96 -5.84 -8.30
C ALA A 165 -4.18 -4.90 -9.50
N GLU A 166 -3.10 -4.56 -10.20
CA GLU A 166 -3.07 -3.65 -11.33
C GLU A 166 -2.81 -4.41 -12.63
N SER A 167 -3.42 -3.93 -13.73
CA SER A 167 -3.13 -4.45 -15.07
C SER A 167 -1.67 -4.23 -15.42
N ILE A 168 -0.99 -5.30 -15.84
CA ILE A 168 0.42 -5.25 -16.26
C ILE A 168 0.50 -4.99 -17.76
N ASP A 169 0.91 -3.77 -18.12
CA ASP A 169 1.17 -3.34 -19.50
C ASP A 169 2.52 -3.90 -19.99
N MET A 170 2.52 -5.19 -20.34
CA MET A 170 3.68 -5.92 -20.84
C MET A 170 3.19 -7.05 -21.75
N SER A 171 3.86 -7.26 -22.88
CA SER A 171 3.57 -8.40 -23.77
C SER A 171 3.75 -9.74 -23.04
N ASN A 172 3.05 -10.77 -23.48
CA ASN A 172 3.16 -12.09 -22.87
C ASN A 172 4.58 -12.66 -22.99
N GLU A 173 5.28 -12.39 -24.08
CA GLU A 173 6.65 -12.82 -24.31
C GLU A 173 7.61 -12.21 -23.29
N ASN A 174 7.56 -10.89 -23.11
CA ASN A 174 8.40 -10.19 -22.15
C ASN A 174 8.03 -10.57 -20.70
N PHE A 175 6.74 -10.78 -20.43
CA PHE A 175 6.25 -11.17 -19.11
C PHE A 175 6.76 -12.57 -18.74
N VAL A 176 6.69 -13.55 -19.65
CA VAL A 176 7.24 -14.90 -19.45
C VAL A 176 8.75 -14.85 -19.24
N GLN A 177 9.48 -14.06 -20.04
CA GLN A 177 10.93 -13.93 -19.91
C GLN A 177 11.32 -13.37 -18.54
N MET A 178 10.67 -12.29 -18.11
CA MET A 178 10.90 -11.68 -16.79
C MET A 178 10.62 -12.69 -15.67
N ILE A 179 9.47 -13.37 -15.70
CA ILE A 179 9.13 -14.37 -14.68
C ILE A 179 10.20 -15.46 -14.62
N LEU A 180 10.65 -15.97 -15.76
CA LEU A 180 11.68 -17.01 -15.80
C LEU A 180 12.99 -16.55 -15.17
N VAL A 181 13.50 -15.39 -15.61
CA VAL A 181 14.78 -14.82 -15.14
C VAL A 181 14.72 -14.53 -13.65
N ASP A 182 13.65 -13.90 -13.18
CA ASP A 182 13.46 -13.52 -11.78
C ASP A 182 13.25 -14.76 -10.89
N SER A 183 12.51 -15.76 -11.37
CA SER A 183 12.29 -17.01 -10.63
C SER A 183 13.59 -17.80 -10.48
N ALA A 184 14.34 -17.96 -11.58
CA ALA A 184 15.61 -18.67 -11.56
C ALA A 184 16.63 -17.96 -10.65
N PHE A 185 16.68 -16.63 -10.70
CA PHE A 185 17.50 -15.83 -9.78
C PHE A 185 17.16 -16.12 -8.31
N ILE A 186 15.89 -16.07 -7.93
CA ILE A 186 15.44 -16.31 -6.56
C ILE A 186 15.76 -17.74 -6.10
N ILE A 187 15.42 -18.74 -6.93
CA ILE A 187 15.62 -20.16 -6.60
C ILE A 187 17.11 -20.45 -6.40
N GLU A 188 17.94 -20.02 -7.34
CA GLU A 188 19.39 -20.23 -7.28
C GLU A 188 20.02 -19.48 -6.10
N LEU A 189 19.59 -18.24 -5.83
CA LEU A 189 20.05 -17.47 -4.66
C LEU A 189 19.77 -18.21 -3.35
N PHE A 190 18.57 -18.77 -3.18
CA PHE A 190 18.20 -19.47 -1.95
C PHE A 190 18.95 -20.79 -1.80
N LEU A 191 19.20 -21.51 -2.90
CA LEU A 191 20.03 -22.71 -2.89
C LEU A 191 21.48 -22.40 -2.51
N LEU A 192 22.08 -21.37 -3.13
CA LEU A 192 23.45 -20.95 -2.84
C LEU A 192 23.61 -20.46 -1.41
N SER A 193 22.64 -19.70 -0.90
CA SER A 193 22.63 -19.24 0.49
C SER A 193 22.50 -20.40 1.50
N ARG A 194 21.95 -21.54 1.11
CA ARG A 194 21.69 -22.67 2.00
C ARG A 194 22.81 -23.71 2.01
N TYR A 195 23.35 -24.01 0.83
CA TYR A 195 24.17 -25.20 0.59
C TYR A 195 25.64 -24.91 0.36
N ASP A 196 26.10 -23.65 0.45
CA ASP A 196 27.49 -23.22 0.26
C ASP A 196 28.17 -23.95 -0.90
N SER A 197 28.13 -23.40 -2.13
CA SER A 197 28.87 -24.01 -3.23
C SER A 197 30.38 -23.93 -2.94
N VAL A 198 31.02 -25.09 -2.83
CA VAL A 198 32.45 -25.23 -2.50
C VAL A 198 33.34 -24.67 -3.63
N ASP A 199 32.81 -24.58 -4.86
CA ASP A 199 33.64 -24.42 -6.06
C ASP A 199 33.43 -23.10 -6.85
N GLU A 200 32.49 -22.22 -6.49
CA GLU A 200 32.35 -20.92 -7.14
C GLU A 200 32.12 -19.76 -6.16
N ILE A 201 32.90 -18.70 -6.33
CA ILE A 201 32.78 -17.45 -5.59
C ILE A 201 31.49 -16.74 -6.04
N ASP A 202 30.37 -17.02 -5.37
CA ASP A 202 29.12 -16.31 -5.67
C ASP A 202 29.27 -14.80 -5.37
N PRO A 203 29.04 -13.90 -6.36
CA PRO A 203 29.30 -12.48 -6.21
C PRO A 203 28.31 -11.76 -5.30
N ILE A 204 27.15 -12.36 -5.01
CA ILE A 204 26.10 -11.79 -4.14
C ILE A 204 26.28 -12.30 -2.72
N CYS A 205 26.23 -13.63 -2.50
CA CYS A 205 26.27 -14.25 -1.18
C CYS A 205 27.57 -13.95 -0.41
N ARG A 206 28.70 -13.69 -1.10
CA ARG A 206 29.97 -13.34 -0.43
C ARG A 206 30.13 -11.87 -0.06
N LYS A 207 29.19 -11.00 -0.44
CA LYS A 207 29.22 -9.58 -0.11
C LYS A 207 28.09 -9.29 0.89
N PRO A 208 28.37 -9.21 2.21
CA PRO A 208 27.34 -9.06 3.25
C PRO A 208 26.36 -7.92 2.99
N TRP A 209 26.85 -6.75 2.57
CA TRP A 209 25.99 -5.60 2.24
C TRP A 209 25.09 -5.84 1.03
N LEU A 210 25.56 -6.62 0.04
CA LEU A 210 24.83 -6.85 -1.21
C LEU A 210 23.73 -7.89 -0.99
N ILE A 211 24.01 -8.96 -0.25
CA ILE A 211 22.99 -9.95 0.10
C ILE A 211 21.94 -9.34 1.04
N ASP A 212 22.33 -8.43 1.93
CA ASP A 212 21.40 -7.69 2.78
C ASP A 212 20.47 -6.78 1.96
N ASP A 213 21.00 -6.00 1.02
CA ASP A 213 20.18 -5.18 0.11
C ASP A 213 19.27 -6.03 -0.81
N VAL A 214 19.74 -7.19 -1.28
CA VAL A 214 18.91 -8.14 -2.04
C VAL A 214 17.80 -8.72 -1.15
N SER A 215 18.12 -9.16 0.07
CA SER A 215 17.15 -9.67 1.03
C SER A 215 16.09 -8.63 1.36
N ARG A 216 16.50 -7.38 1.59
CA ARG A 216 15.61 -6.24 1.77
C ARG A 216 14.66 -6.07 0.58
N ASP A 217 15.20 -6.05 -0.65
CA ASP A 217 14.40 -5.84 -1.85
C ASP A 217 13.39 -6.97 -2.09
N LEU A 218 13.72 -8.22 -1.71
CA LEU A 218 12.80 -9.36 -1.74
C LEU A 218 11.70 -9.30 -0.67
N ARG A 219 11.80 -8.40 0.33
CA ARG A 219 10.77 -8.15 1.36
C ARG A 219 9.80 -7.04 0.99
N LEU A 220 9.92 -6.43 -0.20
CA LEU A 220 9.05 -5.33 -0.62
C LEU A 220 7.79 -5.85 -1.31
N VAL A 221 6.61 -5.38 -0.89
CA VAL A 221 5.31 -5.85 -1.43
C VAL A 221 5.14 -5.52 -2.92
N GLU A 222 5.81 -4.49 -3.42
CA GLU A 222 5.80 -4.09 -4.83
C GLU A 222 6.83 -4.83 -5.70
N ASN A 223 7.67 -5.68 -5.09
CA ASN A 223 8.82 -6.32 -5.74
C ASN A 223 8.73 -7.85 -5.60
N GLN A 224 7.59 -8.42 -5.99
CA GLN A 224 7.25 -9.82 -5.75
C GLN A 224 6.90 -10.56 -7.03
N LEU A 225 7.11 -11.87 -7.00
CA LEU A 225 6.43 -12.84 -7.86
C LEU A 225 5.46 -13.66 -6.99
N PRO A 226 4.39 -14.22 -7.59
CA PRO A 226 3.52 -15.15 -6.88
C PRO A 226 4.32 -16.38 -6.42
N PHE A 227 4.13 -16.79 -5.17
CA PHE A 227 4.90 -17.89 -4.59
C PHE A 227 4.71 -19.21 -5.35
N PHE A 228 3.48 -19.47 -5.82
CA PHE A 228 3.14 -20.71 -6.51
C PHE A 228 3.98 -20.96 -7.77
N ILE A 229 4.36 -19.91 -8.52
CA ILE A 229 5.15 -20.11 -9.75
C ILE A 229 6.60 -20.41 -9.41
N LEU A 230 7.14 -19.83 -8.34
CA LEU A 230 8.46 -20.15 -7.82
C LEU A 230 8.51 -21.60 -7.34
N GLU A 231 7.48 -22.04 -6.61
CA GLU A 231 7.35 -23.42 -6.14
C GLU A 231 7.15 -24.41 -7.29
N GLU A 232 6.33 -24.09 -8.30
CA GLU A 232 6.11 -24.94 -9.48
C GLU A 232 7.43 -25.13 -10.27
N LEU A 233 8.20 -24.06 -10.50
CA LEU A 233 9.50 -24.14 -11.18
C LEU A 233 10.55 -24.88 -10.34
N PHE A 234 10.58 -24.64 -9.02
CA PHE A 234 11.47 -25.38 -8.13
C PHE A 234 11.16 -26.88 -8.13
N ASN A 235 9.89 -27.26 -8.03
CA ASN A 235 9.49 -28.66 -8.03
C ASN A 235 9.72 -29.33 -9.39
N LEU A 236 9.53 -28.60 -10.49
CA LEU A 236 9.88 -29.08 -11.82
C LEU A 236 11.37 -29.43 -11.91
N ALA A 237 12.24 -28.54 -11.42
CA ALA A 237 13.69 -28.71 -11.43
C ALA A 237 14.22 -29.76 -10.44
N PHE A 238 13.67 -29.76 -9.22
CA PHE A 238 14.31 -30.39 -8.06
C PHE A 238 13.39 -31.32 -7.26
N GLY A 239 12.12 -31.49 -7.64
CA GLY A 239 11.14 -32.28 -6.87
C GLY A 239 11.50 -33.77 -6.71
N SER A 240 12.42 -34.28 -7.52
CA SER A 240 12.98 -35.65 -7.40
C SER A 240 14.50 -35.64 -7.15
N ASN A 241 15.06 -34.56 -6.61
CA ASN A 241 16.49 -34.45 -6.32
C ASN A 241 16.75 -34.79 -4.85
N GLU A 242 17.31 -35.99 -4.59
CA GLU A 242 17.61 -36.45 -3.24
C GLU A 242 18.64 -35.58 -2.49
N ASN A 243 19.47 -34.80 -3.21
CA ASN A 243 20.44 -33.90 -2.61
C ASN A 243 19.80 -32.61 -2.05
N ILE A 244 18.57 -32.29 -2.47
CA ILE A 244 17.84 -31.09 -2.04
C ILE A 244 16.72 -31.54 -1.08
N ALA A 245 17.05 -31.57 0.19
CA ALA A 245 16.14 -32.04 1.24
C ALA A 245 15.06 -31.02 1.66
N ASP A 246 15.25 -29.73 1.37
CA ASP A 246 14.33 -28.67 1.80
C ASP A 246 13.34 -28.33 0.67
N SER A 247 12.04 -28.21 1.00
CA SER A 247 11.05 -27.65 0.08
C SER A 247 11.34 -26.18 -0.22
N PHE A 248 10.80 -25.64 -1.33
CA PHE A 248 10.99 -24.23 -1.66
C PHE A 248 10.52 -23.29 -0.53
N LEU A 249 9.40 -23.61 0.13
CA LEU A 249 8.93 -22.88 1.32
C LEU A 249 9.95 -22.90 2.46
N LYS A 250 10.59 -24.04 2.71
CA LYS A 250 11.60 -24.17 3.76
C LYS A 250 12.89 -23.43 3.42
N LEU A 251 13.31 -23.44 2.16
CA LEU A 251 14.45 -22.65 1.68
C LEU A 251 14.17 -21.15 1.82
N SER A 252 12.99 -20.71 1.37
CA SER A 252 12.54 -19.32 1.48
C SER A 252 12.51 -18.85 2.93
N TYR A 253 11.93 -19.66 3.82
CA TYR A 253 11.87 -19.35 5.24
C TYR A 253 13.27 -19.20 5.86
N LYS A 254 14.17 -20.15 5.58
CA LYS A 254 15.55 -20.11 6.10
C LYS A 254 16.34 -18.92 5.58
N PHE A 255 16.12 -18.52 4.33
CA PHE A 255 16.77 -17.35 3.75
C PHE A 255 16.46 -16.06 4.51
N PHE A 256 15.20 -15.88 4.94
CA PHE A 256 14.77 -14.66 5.62
C PHE A 256 14.88 -14.70 7.15
N GLU A 257 14.53 -15.83 7.78
CA GLU A 257 14.35 -15.94 9.23
C GLU A 257 15.41 -16.84 9.90
N GLY A 258 16.32 -17.43 9.11
CA GLY A 258 17.32 -18.37 9.61
C GLY A 258 16.73 -19.71 10.07
N SER A 259 17.44 -20.42 10.94
CA SER A 259 17.09 -21.79 11.38
C SER A 259 16.34 -21.86 12.71
N GLU A 260 16.02 -20.73 13.35
CA GLU A 260 15.75 -20.71 14.79
C GLU A 260 14.29 -20.92 15.19
N ASN A 261 13.31 -20.76 14.28
CA ASN A 261 11.89 -20.81 14.64
C ASN A 261 11.08 -21.86 13.86
N ILE A 262 11.29 -23.13 14.24
CA ILE A 262 10.63 -24.32 13.67
C ILE A 262 9.10 -24.24 13.80
N ASN A 263 8.56 -23.65 14.88
CA ASN A 263 7.11 -23.58 15.10
C ASN A 263 6.41 -22.69 14.08
N ALA A 264 7.00 -21.53 13.74
CA ALA A 264 6.49 -20.67 12.67
C ALA A 264 6.49 -21.39 11.32
N PHE A 265 7.53 -22.16 11.03
CA PHE A 265 7.62 -22.97 9.81
C PHE A 265 6.57 -24.09 9.74
N LEU A 266 6.30 -24.78 10.86
CA LEU A 266 5.28 -25.82 10.91
C LEU A 266 3.88 -25.26 10.65
N GLU A 267 3.55 -24.10 11.21
CA GLU A 267 2.26 -23.46 10.93
C GLU A 267 2.13 -22.92 9.51
N LEU A 268 3.22 -22.41 8.93
CA LEU A 268 3.27 -22.08 7.49
C LEU A 268 2.91 -23.29 6.63
N THR A 269 3.38 -24.48 7.02
CA THR A 269 3.10 -25.74 6.30
C THR A 269 1.65 -26.20 6.49
N LEU A 270 1.01 -25.84 7.60
CA LEU A 270 -0.37 -26.23 7.94
C LEU A 270 -1.44 -25.26 7.39
N ASN A 271 -1.08 -24.00 7.14
CA ASN A 271 -1.98 -22.97 6.65
C ASN A 271 -2.00 -22.90 5.12
N SER A 272 -3.09 -22.35 4.58
CA SER A 272 -3.36 -22.22 3.13
C SER A 272 -2.25 -21.52 2.34
N GLU A 273 -2.18 -21.87 1.04
CA GLU A 273 -1.32 -21.31 -0.02
C GLU A 273 -0.73 -19.91 0.25
N VAL A 274 0.56 -19.89 0.57
CA VAL A 274 1.39 -18.67 0.65
C VAL A 274 1.30 -17.90 -0.67
N LYS A 275 1.03 -16.59 -0.61
CA LYS A 275 0.84 -15.78 -1.81
C LYS A 275 2.14 -15.24 -2.42
N HIS A 276 3.04 -14.73 -1.60
CA HIS A 276 4.38 -14.24 -1.95
C HIS A 276 5.22 -14.08 -0.67
N PHE A 277 6.46 -13.58 -0.73
CA PHE A 277 7.35 -13.57 0.45
C PHE A 277 6.86 -12.68 1.58
N VAL A 278 6.29 -11.51 1.28
CA VAL A 278 5.71 -10.65 2.34
C VAL A 278 4.58 -11.36 3.10
N ASP A 279 3.77 -12.17 2.42
CA ASP A 279 2.72 -12.97 3.05
C ASP A 279 3.31 -14.09 3.92
N MET A 280 4.32 -14.79 3.41
CA MET A 280 5.07 -15.79 4.18
C MET A 280 5.65 -15.21 5.48
N LEU A 281 6.28 -14.02 5.39
CA LEU A 281 6.84 -13.32 6.55
C LEU A 281 5.74 -12.89 7.52
N ARG A 282 4.60 -12.42 7.02
CA ARG A 282 3.46 -12.11 7.87
C ARG A 282 3.02 -13.34 8.66
N TYR A 283 2.89 -14.49 8.01
CA TYR A 283 2.54 -15.75 8.69
C TYR A 283 3.58 -16.16 9.73
N SER A 284 4.88 -15.95 9.50
CA SER A 284 5.91 -16.31 10.49
C SER A 284 5.76 -15.56 11.81
N TYR A 285 5.36 -14.28 11.76
CA TYR A 285 5.04 -13.49 12.95
C TYR A 285 3.74 -13.93 13.62
N ILE A 286 2.71 -14.28 12.84
CA ILE A 286 1.37 -14.61 13.36
C ILE A 286 1.28 -16.02 13.90
N ALA A 287 2.01 -16.98 13.33
CA ALA A 287 1.87 -18.40 13.65
C ALA A 287 1.91 -18.69 15.16
N SER A 288 2.80 -18.03 15.89
CA SER A 288 2.92 -18.26 17.33
C SER A 288 1.90 -17.48 18.19
N ALA A 289 0.96 -16.76 17.57
CA ALA A 289 -0.08 -16.00 18.26
C ALA A 289 -1.18 -16.95 18.73
N THR A 290 -1.44 -16.96 20.04
CA THR A 290 -2.63 -17.63 20.58
C THR A 290 -3.88 -17.11 19.88
N ARG A 291 -4.63 -18.00 19.22
CA ARG A 291 -5.98 -17.72 18.73
C ARG A 291 -6.82 -17.30 19.93
N ARG A 292 -6.96 -15.99 20.15
CA ARG A 292 -7.88 -15.44 21.16
C ARG A 292 -9.28 -15.76 20.67
N SER A 293 -9.91 -16.74 21.30
CA SER A 293 -11.24 -17.24 20.97
C SER A 293 -12.37 -16.29 21.38
N SER A 294 -12.06 -15.17 22.05
CA SER A 294 -13.03 -14.18 22.49
C SER A 294 -13.26 -13.11 21.43
N LYS A 295 -14.54 -12.78 21.20
CA LYS A 295 -14.94 -11.55 20.52
C LYS A 295 -14.26 -10.37 21.23
N GLN A 296 -13.50 -9.57 20.49
CA GLN A 296 -12.93 -8.34 21.02
C GLN A 296 -14.06 -7.35 21.33
N PRO A 297 -13.95 -6.54 22.38
CA PRO A 297 -14.94 -5.52 22.67
C PRO A 297 -15.02 -4.52 21.51
N GLU A 298 -16.23 -4.09 21.17
CA GLU A 298 -16.47 -3.14 20.06
C GLU A 298 -15.90 -1.75 20.37
N ASN A 299 -15.84 -1.39 21.65
CA ASN A 299 -15.26 -0.15 22.14
C ASN A 299 -14.10 -0.46 23.08
N PHE A 300 -12.97 0.21 22.85
CA PHE A 300 -11.82 0.20 23.73
C PHE A 300 -11.11 1.54 23.65
N GLU A 301 -10.30 1.82 24.66
CA GLU A 301 -9.42 2.99 24.68
C GLU A 301 -7.97 2.54 24.64
N PHE A 302 -7.09 3.38 24.08
CA PHE A 302 -5.66 3.06 24.07
C PHE A 302 -5.03 3.26 25.47
N PRO A 303 -4.12 2.37 25.89
CA PRO A 303 -3.56 2.42 27.22
C PRO A 303 -2.60 3.61 27.38
N PRO A 304 -2.31 4.02 28.63
CA PRO A 304 -1.21 4.92 28.93
C PRO A 304 0.15 4.42 28.43
N SER A 305 1.15 5.30 28.43
CA SER A 305 2.54 4.96 28.10
C SER A 305 3.16 4.00 29.12
N ALA A 306 4.28 3.37 28.75
CA ALA A 306 4.94 2.39 29.60
C ALA A 306 5.36 3.00 30.95
N LEU A 307 5.84 4.25 30.97
CA LEU A 307 6.17 4.95 32.21
C LEU A 307 4.94 5.29 33.05
N GLU A 308 3.83 5.70 32.44
CA GLU A 308 2.58 5.98 33.17
C GLU A 308 2.03 4.70 33.79
N LEU A 309 2.00 3.59 33.03
CA LEU A 309 1.62 2.27 33.54
C LEU A 309 2.55 1.83 34.69
N TRP A 310 3.86 2.04 34.54
CA TRP A 310 4.83 1.71 35.58
C TRP A 310 4.64 2.57 36.84
N GLY A 311 4.31 3.85 36.68
CA GLY A 311 3.94 4.77 37.77
C GLY A 311 2.67 4.32 38.50
N ALA A 312 1.73 3.72 37.79
CA ALA A 312 0.56 3.02 38.36
C ALA A 312 0.89 1.60 38.90
N GLY A 313 2.16 1.22 39.02
CA GLY A 313 2.54 -0.06 39.61
C GLY A 313 2.39 -1.28 38.68
N VAL A 314 2.20 -1.08 37.37
CA VAL A 314 2.37 -2.17 36.39
C VAL A 314 3.85 -2.51 36.26
N SER A 315 4.18 -3.79 36.41
CA SER A 315 5.52 -4.31 36.17
C SER A 315 5.67 -4.85 34.76
N PHE A 316 6.84 -4.68 34.15
CA PHE A 316 7.14 -5.15 32.80
C PHE A 316 8.14 -6.32 32.84
N ARG A 317 7.92 -7.33 32.00
CA ARG A 317 8.77 -8.53 31.91
C ARG A 317 8.91 -9.03 30.46
N LYS A 318 10.12 -9.46 30.08
CA LYS A 318 10.37 -10.23 28.86
C LYS A 318 9.71 -11.60 28.96
N GLY A 319 8.85 -11.92 28.00
CA GLY A 319 8.21 -13.22 27.86
C GLY A 319 9.17 -14.28 27.33
N THR A 320 8.85 -15.55 27.56
CA THR A 320 9.68 -16.69 27.16
C THR A 320 9.45 -17.15 25.71
N GLY A 321 8.41 -16.64 25.05
CA GLY A 321 8.10 -16.97 23.65
C GLY A 321 8.55 -15.90 22.66
N ASN A 322 8.69 -16.29 21.39
CA ASN A 322 9.14 -15.42 20.31
C ASN A 322 7.99 -14.69 19.59
N CYS A 323 6.73 -14.94 19.97
CA CYS A 323 5.59 -14.28 19.35
C CYS A 323 5.40 -12.86 19.90
N LEU A 324 5.64 -11.86 19.05
CA LEU A 324 5.41 -10.44 19.36
C LEU A 324 3.97 -10.14 19.81
N PHE A 325 3.00 -10.90 19.31
CA PHE A 325 1.58 -10.65 19.58
C PHE A 325 1.06 -11.32 20.86
N ASN A 326 1.84 -12.22 21.48
CA ASN A 326 1.42 -12.92 22.69
C ASN A 326 1.68 -12.09 23.96
N ILE A 327 1.05 -10.92 24.03
CA ILE A 327 1.15 -10.01 25.17
C ILE A 327 0.15 -10.44 26.24
N LYS A 328 0.62 -10.60 27.48
CA LYS A 328 -0.19 -11.06 28.61
C LYS A 328 -0.11 -10.07 29.75
N PHE A 329 -1.25 -9.68 30.30
CA PHE A 329 -1.32 -8.91 31.54
C PHE A 329 -1.93 -9.78 32.63
N ARG A 330 -1.15 -10.15 33.65
CA ARG A 330 -1.60 -10.96 34.79
C ARG A 330 -0.87 -10.57 36.05
N ASN A 331 -1.58 -10.52 37.17
CA ASN A 331 -1.01 -10.18 38.48
C ASN A 331 -0.16 -8.90 38.43
N ARG A 332 -0.65 -7.86 37.74
CA ARG A 332 0.02 -6.56 37.55
C ARG A 332 1.31 -6.61 36.71
N VAL A 333 1.59 -7.75 36.07
CA VAL A 333 2.75 -7.90 35.19
C VAL A 333 2.29 -7.92 33.74
N LEU A 334 2.79 -6.98 32.94
CA LEU A 334 2.71 -6.98 31.48
C LEU A 334 3.92 -7.72 30.91
N GLU A 335 3.67 -8.89 30.34
CA GLU A 335 4.66 -9.75 29.71
C GLU A 335 4.61 -9.59 28.18
N MET A 336 5.76 -9.30 27.58
CA MET A 336 5.90 -9.05 26.14
C MET A 336 7.12 -9.78 25.60
N ALA A 337 7.05 -10.28 24.36
CA ALA A 337 8.23 -10.81 23.69
C ALA A 337 9.26 -9.70 23.44
N SER A 338 10.54 -10.07 23.30
CA SER A 338 11.58 -9.11 22.92
C SER A 338 11.41 -8.70 21.46
N LEU A 339 11.56 -7.41 21.18
CA LEU A 339 11.60 -6.85 19.84
C LEU A 339 12.94 -6.16 19.64
N MET A 340 13.72 -6.68 18.69
CA MET A 340 14.92 -6.03 18.19
C MET A 340 14.52 -4.98 17.14
N LEU A 341 15.02 -3.76 17.32
CA LEU A 341 14.80 -2.64 16.41
C LEU A 341 16.15 -2.24 15.80
N GLU A 342 16.26 -2.44 14.49
CA GLU A 342 17.45 -2.20 13.67
C GLU A 342 17.07 -1.54 12.33
N ASP A 343 18.06 -1.18 11.52
CA ASP A 343 17.88 -0.39 10.28
C ASP A 343 16.84 -0.99 9.31
N GLY A 344 16.78 -2.33 9.20
CA GLY A 344 15.82 -3.04 8.36
C GLY A 344 14.37 -3.06 8.89
N THR A 345 14.17 -2.79 10.18
CA THR A 345 12.86 -2.94 10.84
C THR A 345 11.79 -2.06 10.23
N GLU A 346 12.12 -0.80 9.90
CA GLU A 346 11.14 0.12 9.32
C GLU A 346 10.62 -0.39 7.98
N THR A 347 11.53 -0.81 7.09
CA THR A 347 11.19 -1.32 5.76
C THR A 347 10.30 -2.55 5.87
N LEU A 348 10.67 -3.51 6.73
CA LEU A 348 9.91 -4.74 6.92
C LEU A 348 8.49 -4.46 7.44
N PHE A 349 8.36 -3.72 8.54
CA PHE A 349 7.06 -3.44 9.15
C PHE A 349 6.16 -2.63 8.21
N ARG A 350 6.71 -1.67 7.45
CA ARG A 350 5.95 -0.90 6.47
C ARG A 350 5.34 -1.76 5.37
N ASN A 351 6.09 -2.73 4.85
CA ASN A 351 5.61 -3.63 3.80
C ASN A 351 4.58 -4.62 4.35
N LEU A 352 4.79 -5.14 5.56
CA LEU A 352 3.83 -6.00 6.24
C LEU A 352 2.50 -5.27 6.54
N ILE A 353 2.57 -4.03 7.06
CA ILE A 353 1.39 -3.19 7.32
C ILE A 353 0.64 -2.86 6.02
N ALA A 354 1.38 -2.51 4.95
CA ALA A 354 0.77 -2.20 3.66
C ALA A 354 -0.01 -3.40 3.12
N PHE A 355 0.58 -4.59 3.21
CA PHE A 355 -0.06 -5.83 2.79
C PHE A 355 -1.27 -6.19 3.68
N GLU A 356 -1.17 -6.03 5.00
CA GLU A 356 -2.32 -6.24 5.92
C GLU A 356 -3.51 -5.34 5.60
N GLN A 357 -3.27 -4.04 5.42
CA GLN A 357 -4.34 -3.08 5.17
C GLN A 357 -5.00 -3.25 3.81
N TYR A 358 -4.28 -3.79 2.83
CA TYR A 358 -4.82 -4.05 1.51
C TYR A 358 -5.55 -5.39 1.44
N TYR A 359 -4.86 -6.49 1.76
CA TYR A 359 -5.34 -7.86 1.51
C TYR A 359 -6.06 -8.49 2.71
N TYR A 360 -5.60 -8.21 3.94
CA TYR A 360 -6.08 -8.83 5.19
C TYR A 360 -6.86 -7.85 6.08
N GLN A 361 -7.83 -7.11 5.51
CA GLN A 361 -8.61 -6.07 6.21
C GLN A 361 -9.26 -6.51 7.54
N ASN A 362 -9.42 -7.83 7.75
CA ASN A 362 -10.02 -8.43 8.96
C ASN A 362 -9.00 -9.13 9.88
N SER A 363 -7.70 -9.02 9.60
CA SER A 363 -6.62 -9.75 10.26
C SER A 363 -5.37 -8.85 10.33
N SER A 364 -5.44 -7.77 11.11
CA SER A 364 -4.44 -6.69 11.17
C SER A 364 -3.46 -6.81 12.35
N TYR A 365 -2.89 -7.99 12.59
CA TYR A 365 -2.08 -8.26 13.79
C TYR A 365 -0.87 -7.33 13.93
N ILE A 366 -0.14 -7.12 12.83
CA ILE A 366 1.09 -6.31 12.81
C ILE A 366 0.73 -4.83 12.97
N THR A 367 -0.29 -4.39 12.24
CA THR A 367 -0.81 -3.02 12.33
C THR A 367 -1.29 -2.72 13.75
N ASP A 368 -2.05 -3.63 14.37
CA ASP A 368 -2.57 -3.47 15.71
C ASP A 368 -1.45 -3.45 16.77
N TYR A 369 -0.42 -4.27 16.57
CA TYR A 369 0.75 -4.33 17.44
C TYR A 369 1.55 -3.03 17.41
N VAL A 370 1.77 -2.45 16.23
CA VAL A 370 2.43 -1.15 16.08
C VAL A 370 1.65 -0.04 16.77
N HIS A 371 0.32 -0.06 16.71
CA HIS A 371 -0.50 0.92 17.44
C HIS A 371 -0.36 0.77 18.95
N LEU A 372 -0.39 -0.46 19.47
CA LEU A 372 -0.17 -0.72 20.89
C LEU A 372 1.23 -0.25 21.33
N LEU A 373 2.28 -0.59 20.58
CA LEU A 373 3.64 -0.12 20.86
C LEU A 373 3.74 1.40 20.84
N ALA A 374 3.10 2.07 19.87
CA ALA A 374 3.08 3.52 19.80
C ALA A 374 2.34 4.18 20.98
N CYS A 375 1.45 3.46 21.65
CA CYS A 375 0.84 3.94 22.90
C CYS A 375 1.82 3.78 24.07
N LEU A 376 2.49 2.64 24.16
CA LEU A 376 3.47 2.33 25.21
C LEU A 376 4.74 3.19 25.10
N ILE A 377 5.16 3.58 23.90
CA ILE A 377 6.42 4.30 23.63
C ILE A 377 6.12 5.73 23.16
N LYS A 378 6.02 6.66 24.12
CA LYS A 378 5.80 8.11 23.83
C LYS A 378 7.07 8.94 24.03
N SER A 379 8.03 8.44 24.78
CA SER A 379 9.24 9.16 25.18
C SER A 379 10.47 8.26 25.24
N SER A 380 11.66 8.88 25.26
CA SER A 380 12.90 8.14 25.50
C SER A 380 12.93 7.42 26.86
N GLY A 381 12.15 7.91 27.83
CA GLY A 381 12.01 7.28 29.14
C GLY A 381 11.28 5.94 29.05
N ASP A 382 10.22 5.86 28.24
CA ASP A 382 9.50 4.60 27.96
C ASP A 382 10.42 3.56 27.34
N VAL A 383 11.19 3.97 26.34
CA VAL A 383 12.17 3.10 25.67
C VAL A 383 13.22 2.60 26.66
N LYS A 384 13.76 3.48 27.50
CA LYS A 384 14.75 3.09 28.52
C LYS A 384 14.16 2.09 29.53
N LEU A 385 12.91 2.27 29.93
CA LEU A 385 12.22 1.33 30.82
C LEU A 385 12.09 -0.05 30.16
N LEU A 386 11.54 -0.11 28.94
CA LEU A 386 11.32 -1.36 28.23
C LEU A 386 12.63 -2.06 27.86
N ALA A 387 13.67 -1.30 27.50
CA ALA A 387 15.01 -1.83 27.22
C ALA A 387 15.66 -2.44 28.47
N ARG A 388 15.55 -1.79 29.65
CA ARG A 388 16.01 -2.37 30.92
C ARG A 388 15.31 -3.67 31.29
N LYS A 389 14.11 -3.91 30.75
CA LYS A 389 13.35 -5.15 30.95
C LYS A 389 13.58 -6.18 29.85
N GLY A 390 14.44 -5.88 28.87
CA GLY A 390 14.74 -6.75 27.74
C GLY A 390 13.56 -6.92 26.78
N ILE A 391 12.60 -5.99 26.77
CA ILE A 391 11.44 -6.01 25.85
C ILE A 391 11.79 -5.30 24.55
N ILE A 392 12.58 -4.22 24.61
CA ILE A 392 13.07 -3.50 23.43
C ILE A 392 14.59 -3.63 23.38
N GLU A 393 15.11 -4.21 22.30
CA GLU A 393 16.53 -4.26 21.99
C GLU A 393 16.83 -3.20 20.93
N ASN A 394 17.43 -2.09 21.35
CA ASN A 394 17.66 -0.93 20.48
C ASN A 394 19.02 -1.00 19.78
N GLN A 395 19.01 -1.22 18.46
CA GLN A 395 20.19 -1.16 17.58
C GLN A 395 20.20 0.08 16.66
N LEU A 396 19.23 1.00 16.80
CA LEU A 396 19.11 2.22 15.98
C LEU A 396 20.03 3.37 16.43
N GLY A 397 20.71 3.23 17.57
CA GLY A 397 21.65 4.21 18.11
C GLY A 397 21.12 4.99 19.32
N SER A 398 19.89 5.49 19.29
CA SER A 398 19.31 6.27 20.40
C SER A 398 17.87 5.88 20.75
N PRO A 399 17.45 6.06 22.02
CA PRO A 399 16.05 5.87 22.41
C PRO A 399 15.06 6.78 21.67
N MET A 400 15.50 7.94 21.18
CA MET A 400 14.64 8.86 20.43
C MET A 400 14.38 8.38 19.00
N GLU A 401 15.34 7.70 18.37
CA GLU A 401 15.14 7.05 17.07
C GLU A 401 14.10 5.93 17.17
N VAL A 402 14.09 5.16 18.27
CA VAL A 402 13.03 4.18 18.56
C VAL A 402 11.66 4.85 18.65
N VAL A 403 11.54 5.96 19.40
CA VAL A 403 10.27 6.70 19.50
C VAL A 403 9.83 7.18 18.11
N SER A 404 10.74 7.80 17.36
CA SER A 404 10.47 8.30 16.00
C SER A 404 9.99 7.18 15.07
N LEU A 405 10.70 6.05 15.05
CA LEU A 405 10.36 4.88 14.24
C LEU A 405 8.95 4.38 14.55
N ILE A 406 8.66 4.07 15.80
CA ILE A 406 7.37 3.49 16.19
C ILE A 406 6.21 4.46 15.92
N GLN A 407 6.39 5.75 16.20
CA GLN A 407 5.36 6.76 15.90
C GLN A 407 5.17 6.94 14.39
N ASN A 408 6.24 6.88 13.59
CA ASN A 408 6.16 6.99 12.13
C ASN A 408 5.53 5.76 11.47
N LEU A 409 5.74 4.55 12.00
CA LEU A 409 5.10 3.32 11.52
C LEU A 409 3.58 3.37 11.69
N ARG A 410 3.09 4.02 12.76
CA ARG A 410 1.66 4.22 13.01
C ARG A 410 1.02 5.25 12.06
N LYS A 411 1.77 6.23 11.56
CA LYS A 411 1.17 7.33 10.77
C LYS A 411 0.45 6.79 9.54
N GLU A 412 -0.70 7.38 9.23
CA GLU A 412 -1.50 7.12 8.03
C GLU A 412 -2.10 5.69 7.92
N THR A 413 -1.84 4.84 8.91
CA THR A 413 -2.45 3.50 9.05
C THR A 413 -3.88 3.57 9.61
N VAL A 414 -4.63 2.48 9.52
CA VAL A 414 -6.02 2.39 9.99
C VAL A 414 -6.18 1.26 10.99
N VAL A 415 -6.83 1.54 12.12
CA VAL A 415 -7.31 0.55 13.08
C VAL A 415 -8.81 0.41 12.96
N TRP A 416 -9.29 -0.83 12.90
CA TRP A 416 -10.70 -1.13 12.87
C TRP A 416 -11.22 -1.30 14.31
N GLY A 417 -11.98 -0.31 14.81
CA GLY A 417 -12.39 -0.20 16.22
C GLY A 417 -13.04 -1.45 16.84
N GLY A 418 -13.73 -2.27 16.05
CA GLY A 418 -14.34 -3.53 16.52
C GLY A 418 -13.54 -4.81 16.24
N LYS A 419 -12.32 -4.71 15.70
CA LYS A 419 -11.46 -5.86 15.35
C LYS A 419 -10.03 -5.73 15.86
N PHE A 420 -9.73 -4.69 16.62
CA PHE A 420 -8.40 -4.47 17.18
C PHE A 420 -7.99 -5.63 18.10
N TYR A 421 -6.92 -6.34 17.74
CA TYR A 421 -6.52 -7.60 18.37
C TYR A 421 -6.16 -7.46 19.86
N PHE A 422 -5.76 -6.27 20.30
CA PHE A 422 -5.39 -5.99 21.68
C PHE A 422 -6.47 -5.24 22.48
N ALA A 423 -7.70 -5.14 21.99
CA ALA A 423 -8.75 -4.33 22.62
C ALA A 423 -9.04 -4.76 24.06
N SER A 424 -9.20 -6.07 24.32
CA SER A 424 -9.36 -6.57 25.70
C SER A 424 -8.17 -6.23 26.59
N LEU A 425 -6.95 -6.39 26.09
CA LEU A 425 -5.73 -6.08 26.84
C LEU A 425 -5.65 -4.59 27.21
N CYS A 426 -6.03 -3.71 26.30
CA CYS A 426 -6.05 -2.27 26.57
C CYS A 426 -7.04 -1.93 27.69
N ASN A 427 -8.25 -2.49 27.66
CA ASN A 427 -9.24 -2.29 28.71
C ASN A 427 -8.73 -2.82 30.07
N GLU A 428 -8.14 -4.02 30.10
CA GLU A 428 -7.56 -4.58 31.34
C GLU A 428 -6.48 -3.66 31.94
N LEU A 429 -5.64 -3.04 31.10
CA LEU A 429 -4.60 -2.10 31.55
C LEU A 429 -5.21 -0.79 32.08
N ILE A 430 -6.23 -0.26 31.42
CA ILE A 430 -6.91 0.98 31.81
C ILE A 430 -7.68 0.78 33.12
N GLU A 431 -8.46 -0.28 33.22
CA GLU A 431 -9.21 -0.63 34.43
C GLU A 431 -8.28 -0.75 35.63
N TYR A 432 -7.09 -1.34 35.46
CA TYR A 432 -6.11 -1.41 36.53
C TYR A 432 -5.60 -0.02 36.96
N CYS A 433 -5.38 0.89 36.01
CA CYS A 433 -4.87 2.24 36.31
C CYS A 433 -5.91 3.16 36.96
N TRP A 434 -7.20 2.97 36.69
CA TRP A 434 -8.28 3.83 37.21
C TRP A 434 -8.98 3.30 38.45
N ASN A 435 -8.76 2.03 38.82
CA ASN A 435 -9.31 1.43 40.05
C ASN A 435 -8.33 1.49 41.26
N MET A 436 -7.31 2.34 41.19
CA MET A 436 -6.45 2.73 42.33
C MET A 436 -6.68 4.20 42.67
#